data_AF-A0A6I6GNS2-F1
#
_entry.id   AF-A0A6I6GNS2-F1
#
_cell.length_a   1.000
_cell.length_b   1.000
_cell.length_c   1.000
_cell.angle_alpha   90.00
_cell.angle_beta   90.00
_cell.angle_gamma   90.00
#
_symmetry.space_group_name_H-M   'P 1'
#
loop_
_entity.id
_entity.type
_entity.pdbx_description
1 polymer ?
#
loop_
_entity_poly.entity_id
_entity_poly.type
_entity_poly.pdbx_seq_one_letter_code
_entity_poly.pdbx_strand_id
1 'polypeptide(L)'
;MIWMAMHPSNLSRLTFFEPDSVVRKSSSKSWHSFIAKTAEKWYPHESVIEYMINRIGQVLDPKMNEIKLVQANGQIRFCSKFFLNRDERLIHGAEICGEHLGDLTMAEEIANNKKTSRELFTFEFIRDSIRTVFPENFEALTTELVKMIAFDALVGNNDRHFYNWGVIGTMKKSKKLPTFAPLYDSARGLFWNYSDENLKNLLKAGQKKVLSYIENASPRISIEDNSKANHFELVDFVGRLNHEYDQIVKSMSSLENELKVLEMLEKEFFPMFIQARKSLIKEVIQTRFKKIRGY
;
A
#
# COMPACT_ATOMS: atom_id res chain seq x y z
N MET A 1 25.31 6.81 14.49
CA MET A 1 24.89 5.72 15.41
C MET A 1 23.42 5.94 15.75
N ILE A 2 22.52 5.11 15.23
CA ILE A 2 21.08 5.20 15.49
C ILE A 2 20.82 4.52 16.83
N TRP A 3 20.27 5.25 17.80
CA TRP A 3 19.85 4.68 19.09
C TRP A 3 18.40 4.25 18.98
N MET A 4 18.11 3.00 19.34
CA MET A 4 16.78 2.40 19.36
C MET A 4 16.38 2.15 20.81
N ALA A 5 15.25 2.72 21.25
CA ALA A 5 14.65 2.36 22.53
C ALA A 5 13.29 1.70 22.30
N MET A 6 13.09 0.56 22.95
CA MET A 6 11.79 -0.09 23.08
C MET A 6 11.08 0.47 24.32
N HIS A 7 9.82 0.83 24.20
CA HIS A 7 9.03 1.23 25.37
C HIS A 7 8.81 -0.01 26.27
N PRO A 8 9.15 0.02 27.57
CA PRO A 8 9.10 -1.17 28.44
C PRO A 8 7.71 -1.81 28.58
N SER A 9 6.65 -1.04 28.29
CA SER A 9 5.25 -1.47 28.37
C SER A 9 4.60 -1.75 27.02
N ASN A 10 5.31 -1.57 25.90
CA ASN A 10 4.72 -1.71 24.56
C ASN A 10 5.77 -2.17 23.52
N LEU A 11 5.83 -3.48 23.29
CA LEU A 11 6.70 -4.16 22.30
C LEU A 11 6.45 -3.76 20.83
N SER A 12 5.47 -2.89 20.58
CA SER A 12 5.00 -2.44 19.27
C SER A 12 5.47 -1.04 18.87
N ARG A 13 6.10 -0.27 19.77
CA ARG A 13 6.60 1.09 19.46
C ARG A 13 8.11 1.18 19.56
N LEU A 14 8.74 1.58 18.45
CA LEU A 14 10.15 1.89 18.37
C LEU A 14 10.34 3.38 18.17
N THR A 15 11.44 3.89 18.71
CA THR A 15 11.84 5.28 18.56
C THR A 15 13.28 5.34 18.09
N PHE A 16 13.54 6.19 17.11
CA PHE A 16 14.87 6.36 16.52
C PHE A 16 15.38 7.78 16.74
N PHE A 17 16.67 7.86 17.08
CA PHE A 17 17.42 9.11 17.15
C PHE A 17 18.27 9.30 15.89
N GLU A 18 18.21 10.48 15.30
CA GLU A 18 19.04 10.90 14.16
C GLU A 18 20.02 12.00 14.61
N PRO A 19 21.35 11.78 14.49
CA PRO A 19 22.35 12.81 14.76
C PRO A 19 22.11 14.06 13.89
N ASP A 20 22.42 15.24 14.43
CA ASP A 20 22.26 16.55 13.77
C ASP A 20 20.82 16.96 13.39
N SER A 21 19.82 16.19 13.85
CA SER A 21 18.42 16.61 13.80
C SER A 21 18.06 17.53 14.97
N VAL A 22 16.95 18.27 14.85
CA VAL A 22 16.37 19.04 15.97
C VAL A 22 15.92 18.15 17.15
N VAL A 23 15.93 16.82 16.98
CA VAL A 23 15.55 15.83 17.98
C VAL A 23 16.65 15.72 19.02
N ARG A 24 16.33 16.00 20.29
CA ARG A 24 17.33 15.94 21.38
C ARG A 24 17.37 14.53 21.98
N LYS A 25 18.57 13.97 22.13
CA LYS A 25 18.80 12.67 22.80
C LYS A 25 18.23 12.62 24.23
N SER A 26 18.17 13.76 24.91
CA SER A 26 17.64 13.89 26.28
C SER A 26 16.11 14.01 26.38
N SER A 27 15.38 14.10 25.26
CA SER A 27 13.93 14.29 25.26
C SER A 27 13.23 13.25 24.39
N SER A 28 12.86 12.12 24.99
CA SER A 28 12.15 11.01 24.31
C SER A 28 10.83 11.42 23.66
N LYS A 29 10.20 12.50 24.14
CA LYS A 29 8.99 13.10 23.53
C LYS A 29 9.23 13.72 22.15
N SER A 30 10.47 14.00 21.79
CA SER A 30 10.85 14.55 20.47
C SER A 30 11.16 13.47 19.43
N TRP A 31 11.17 12.20 19.83
CA TRP A 31 11.61 11.10 18.98
C TRP A 31 10.52 10.66 18.00
N HIS A 32 10.92 10.32 16.78
CA HIS A 32 10.00 9.78 15.78
C HIS A 32 9.50 8.41 16.23
N SER A 33 8.18 8.27 16.36
CA SER A 33 7.54 7.02 16.75
C SER A 33 7.32 6.14 15.52
N PHE A 34 7.69 4.87 15.62
CA PHE A 34 7.44 3.84 14.62
C PHE A 34 6.61 2.72 15.25
N ILE A 35 5.69 2.18 14.46
CA ILE A 35 4.93 0.98 14.77
C ILE A 35 5.74 -0.20 14.23
N ALA A 36 6.21 -1.07 15.12
CA ALA A 36 6.91 -2.31 14.78
C ALA A 36 5.89 -3.44 14.66
N LYS A 37 5.82 -4.05 13.47
CA LYS A 37 4.96 -5.22 13.23
C LYS A 37 5.65 -6.51 13.67
N THR A 38 4.90 -7.43 14.26
CA THR A 38 5.36 -8.81 14.48
C THR A 38 5.15 -9.60 13.19
N ALA A 39 6.17 -10.36 12.79
CA ALA A 39 6.04 -11.35 11.72
C ALA A 39 5.91 -12.71 12.40
N GLU A 40 4.69 -13.23 12.45
CA GLU A 40 4.36 -14.44 13.21
C GLU A 40 4.16 -15.65 12.32
N LYS A 41 3.58 -15.48 11.12
CA LYS A 41 3.13 -16.62 10.31
C LYS A 41 4.18 -17.09 9.31
N TRP A 42 4.88 -16.18 8.63
CA TRP A 42 5.91 -16.53 7.64
C TRP A 42 7.19 -15.72 7.83
N TYR A 43 7.66 -15.62 9.07
CA TYR A 43 8.94 -14.97 9.38
C TYR A 43 10.12 -15.58 8.60
N PRO A 44 11.04 -14.76 8.03
CA PRO A 44 11.05 -13.29 8.00
C PRO A 44 10.37 -12.70 6.76
N HIS A 45 9.83 -13.52 5.85
CA HIS A 45 9.37 -13.10 4.53
C HIS A 45 8.27 -12.03 4.56
N GLU A 46 7.35 -12.06 5.53
CA GLU A 46 6.29 -11.03 5.65
C GLU A 46 6.88 -9.62 5.79
N SER A 47 7.80 -9.44 6.74
CA SER A 47 8.48 -8.16 6.97
C SER A 47 9.31 -7.72 5.77
N VAL A 48 10.03 -8.66 5.13
CA VAL A 48 10.92 -8.36 4.00
C VAL A 48 10.11 -8.01 2.76
N ILE A 49 9.00 -8.71 2.49
CA ILE A 49 8.12 -8.45 1.34
C ILE A 49 7.34 -7.16 1.54
N GLU A 50 6.89 -6.86 2.76
CA GLU A 50 6.28 -5.55 3.04
C GLU A 50 7.27 -4.40 2.84
N TYR A 51 8.51 -4.56 3.32
CA TYR A 51 9.60 -3.61 3.06
C TYR A 51 9.87 -3.44 1.55
N MET A 52 9.90 -4.56 0.82
CA MET A 52 10.07 -4.58 -0.64
C MET A 52 8.97 -3.84 -1.38
N ILE A 53 7.70 -4.13 -1.08
CA ILE A 53 6.57 -3.45 -1.73
C ILE A 53 6.60 -1.95 -1.45
N ASN A 54 6.94 -1.53 -0.22
CA ASN A 54 7.06 -0.11 0.08
C ASN A 54 8.24 0.54 -0.66
N ARG A 55 9.40 -0.14 -0.77
CA ARG A 55 10.52 0.32 -1.61
C ARG A 55 10.15 0.45 -3.08
N ILE A 56 9.37 -0.48 -3.64
CA ILE A 56 8.81 -0.33 -5.00
C ILE A 56 7.98 0.96 -5.09
N GLY A 57 7.11 1.20 -4.10
CA GLY A 57 6.38 2.46 -3.99
C GLY A 57 7.32 3.66 -4.04
N GLN A 58 8.32 3.73 -3.18
CA GLN A 58 9.27 4.85 -3.16
C GLN A 58 10.02 5.07 -4.48
N VAL A 59 10.23 4.02 -5.29
CA VAL A 59 10.83 4.14 -6.65
C VAL A 59 9.82 4.71 -7.66
N LEU A 60 8.55 4.37 -7.52
CA LEU A 60 7.45 4.82 -8.39
C LEU A 60 6.85 6.17 -7.99
N ASP A 61 7.25 6.69 -6.83
CA ASP A 61 6.89 8.01 -6.29
C ASP A 61 5.39 8.31 -6.02
N PRO A 62 4.50 7.34 -5.64
CA PRO A 62 3.36 7.71 -4.83
C PRO A 62 3.84 8.09 -3.42
N LYS A 63 3.04 8.86 -2.69
CA LYS A 63 3.36 9.25 -1.31
C LYS A 63 3.37 8.02 -0.39
N MET A 64 4.52 7.40 -0.17
CA MET A 64 4.66 6.24 0.70
C MET A 64 4.90 6.63 2.15
N ASN A 65 4.40 5.82 3.10
CA ASN A 65 4.79 6.01 4.49
C ASN A 65 6.28 5.69 4.68
N GLU A 66 6.93 6.42 5.58
CA GLU A 66 8.33 6.18 5.94
C GLU A 66 8.45 4.87 6.72
N ILE A 67 9.43 4.06 6.33
CA ILE A 67 9.60 2.70 6.84
C ILE A 67 11.06 2.39 7.15
N LYS A 68 11.28 1.48 8.10
CA LYS A 68 12.60 0.95 8.44
C LYS A 68 12.50 -0.57 8.62
N LEU A 69 13.51 -1.30 8.16
CA LEU A 69 13.69 -2.71 8.48
C LEU A 69 14.80 -2.81 9.52
N VAL A 70 14.51 -3.37 10.69
CA VAL A 70 15.47 -3.43 11.79
C VAL A 70 15.63 -4.84 12.32
N GLN A 71 16.82 -5.17 12.80
CA GLN A 71 17.04 -6.36 13.61
C GLN A 71 16.94 -5.99 15.10
N ALA A 72 15.93 -6.50 15.78
CA ALA A 72 15.67 -6.25 17.20
C ALA A 72 15.31 -7.57 17.89
N ASN A 73 15.94 -7.85 19.04
CA ASN A 73 15.76 -9.08 19.82
C ASN A 73 15.88 -10.37 18.97
N GLY A 74 16.88 -10.42 18.07
CA GLY A 74 17.09 -11.57 17.18
C GLY A 74 16.08 -11.71 16.03
N GLN A 75 15.14 -10.78 15.88
CA GLN A 75 14.13 -10.80 14.81
C GLN A 75 14.24 -9.59 13.88
N ILE A 76 13.98 -9.82 12.59
CA ILE A 76 13.76 -8.78 11.59
C ILE A 76 12.34 -8.23 11.74
N ARG A 77 12.22 -6.92 11.96
CA ARG A 77 10.96 -6.22 12.15
C ARG A 77 10.79 -5.11 11.12
N PHE A 78 9.64 -5.13 10.46
CA PHE A 78 9.17 -4.01 9.66
C PHE A 78 8.62 -2.93 10.59
N CYS A 79 9.12 -1.71 10.41
CA CYS A 79 8.75 -0.54 11.22
C CYS A 79 8.12 0.52 10.31
N SER A 80 6.92 0.95 10.65
CA SER A 80 6.16 1.97 9.92
C SER A 80 6.10 3.24 10.75
N LYS A 81 6.54 4.39 10.22
CA LYS A 81 6.53 5.65 10.98
C LYS A 81 5.09 6.08 11.27
N PHE A 82 4.86 6.56 12.49
CA PHE A 82 3.63 7.25 12.82
C PHE A 82 3.65 8.64 12.16
N PHE A 83 2.75 8.87 11.20
CA PHE A 83 2.79 10.05 10.33
C PHE A 83 1.82 11.17 10.73
N LEU A 84 0.96 10.95 11.74
CA LEU A 84 0.02 11.97 12.22
C LEU A 84 0.67 12.91 13.23
N ASN A 85 0.40 14.21 13.08
CA ASN A 85 0.71 15.23 14.08
C ASN A 85 -0.40 15.32 15.15
N ARG A 86 -0.13 16.05 16.25
CA ARG A 86 -1.03 16.12 17.41
C ARG A 86 -2.43 16.66 17.12
N ASP A 87 -2.57 17.57 16.16
CA ASP A 87 -3.85 18.19 15.79
C ASP A 87 -4.48 17.55 14.54
N GLU A 88 -3.91 16.45 14.05
CA GLU A 88 -4.37 15.71 12.89
C GLU A 88 -5.12 14.45 13.29
N ARG A 89 -6.10 14.06 12.47
CA ARG A 89 -6.71 12.74 12.51
C ARG A 89 -6.66 12.10 11.13
N LEU A 90 -6.62 10.78 11.14
CA LEU A 90 -6.84 9.98 9.94
C LEU A 90 -8.32 9.67 9.86
N ILE A 91 -8.95 10.03 8.74
CA ILE A 91 -10.32 9.67 8.40
C ILE A 91 -10.19 8.54 7.39
N HIS A 92 -10.51 7.32 7.81
CA HIS A 92 -10.32 6.11 7.00
C HIS A 92 -11.26 6.06 5.81
N GLY A 93 -10.88 5.34 4.76
CA GLY A 93 -11.75 5.09 3.60
C GLY A 93 -13.14 4.55 3.99
N ALA A 94 -13.20 3.68 5.00
CA ALA A 94 -14.46 3.14 5.53
C ALA A 94 -15.36 4.24 6.14
N GLU A 95 -14.77 5.17 6.89
CA GLU A 95 -15.48 6.32 7.47
C GLU A 95 -15.97 7.25 6.36
N ILE A 96 -15.14 7.52 5.34
CA ILE A 96 -15.53 8.36 4.19
C ILE A 96 -16.75 7.77 3.47
N CYS A 97 -16.74 6.45 3.22
CA CYS A 97 -17.88 5.75 2.65
C CYS A 97 -19.12 5.82 3.57
N GLY A 98 -18.95 5.63 4.87
CA GLY A 98 -20.06 5.65 5.83
C GLY A 98 -20.70 7.02 6.02
N GLU A 99 -19.92 8.10 6.00
CA GLU A 99 -20.44 9.47 6.00
C GLU A 99 -21.30 9.74 4.75
N HIS A 100 -20.88 9.23 3.58
CA HIS A 100 -21.68 9.35 2.36
C HIS A 100 -22.96 8.52 2.38
N LEU A 101 -22.94 7.32 2.97
CA LEU A 101 -24.14 6.50 3.18
C LEU A 101 -25.09 7.06 4.25
N GLY A 102 -24.57 7.88 5.18
CA GLY A 102 -25.27 8.23 6.41
C GLY A 102 -25.35 7.07 7.42
N ASP A 103 -24.54 6.03 7.25
CA ASP A 103 -24.49 4.84 8.13
C ASP A 103 -23.06 4.29 8.25
N LEU A 104 -22.38 4.68 9.32
CA LEU A 104 -21.01 4.25 9.63
C LEU A 104 -20.93 2.75 9.96
N THR A 105 -21.97 2.19 10.61
CA THR A 105 -22.00 0.78 11.02
C THR A 105 -22.10 -0.11 9.79
N MET A 106 -23.03 0.23 8.89
CA MET A 106 -23.15 -0.48 7.61
C MET A 106 -21.86 -0.40 6.79
N ALA A 107 -21.22 0.77 6.74
CA ALA A 107 -19.96 0.93 6.02
C ALA A 107 -18.82 0.09 6.61
N GLU A 108 -18.73 -0.02 7.94
CA GLU A 108 -17.76 -0.90 8.61
C GLU A 108 -17.99 -2.37 8.26
N GLU A 109 -19.24 -2.84 8.31
CA GLU A 109 -19.60 -4.22 7.95
C GLU A 109 -19.21 -4.54 6.49
N ILE A 110 -19.49 -3.60 5.58
CA ILE A 110 -19.13 -3.72 4.17
C ILE A 110 -17.62 -3.68 3.97
N ALA A 111 -16.91 -2.75 4.62
CA ALA A 111 -15.46 -2.62 4.55
C ALA A 111 -14.74 -3.91 4.96
N ASN A 112 -15.25 -4.59 6.01
CA ASN A 112 -14.66 -5.80 6.57
C ASN A 112 -14.86 -7.05 5.70
N ASN A 113 -15.84 -7.04 4.77
CA ASN A 113 -16.11 -8.16 3.89
C ASN A 113 -15.75 -7.85 2.42
N LYS A 114 -14.79 -8.61 1.86
CA LYS A 114 -14.31 -8.38 0.49
C LYS A 114 -15.40 -8.52 -0.58
N LYS A 115 -16.41 -9.38 -0.37
CA LYS A 115 -17.48 -9.58 -1.34
C LYS A 115 -18.40 -8.35 -1.37
N THR A 116 -18.93 -7.95 -0.22
CA THR A 116 -19.87 -6.82 -0.12
C THR A 116 -19.19 -5.49 -0.43
N SER A 117 -17.93 -5.28 -0.01
CA SER A 117 -17.17 -4.10 -0.43
C SER A 117 -17.02 -4.01 -1.95
N ARG A 118 -16.80 -5.13 -2.65
CA ARG A 118 -16.77 -5.13 -4.12
C ARG A 118 -18.14 -5.00 -4.78
N GLU A 119 -19.22 -5.17 -4.05
CA GLU A 119 -20.59 -4.96 -4.55
C GLU A 119 -21.00 -3.49 -4.42
N LEU A 120 -20.53 -2.76 -3.39
CA LEU A 120 -20.94 -1.37 -3.15
C LEU A 120 -19.81 -0.33 -3.28
N PHE A 121 -18.62 -0.61 -2.74
CA PHE A 121 -17.51 0.34 -2.73
C PHE A 121 -16.72 0.29 -4.06
N THR A 122 -17.42 0.67 -5.13
CA THR A 122 -16.86 0.87 -6.46
C THR A 122 -16.00 2.14 -6.52
N PHE A 123 -15.19 2.31 -7.57
CA PHE A 123 -14.42 3.53 -7.77
C PHE A 123 -15.32 4.77 -7.82
N GLU A 124 -16.45 4.65 -8.51
CA GLU A 124 -17.47 5.68 -8.69
C GLU A 124 -18.08 6.06 -7.33
N PHE A 125 -18.51 5.06 -6.55
CA PHE A 125 -19.05 5.26 -5.22
C PHE A 125 -18.03 5.95 -4.29
N ILE A 126 -16.77 5.52 -4.30
CA ILE A 126 -15.72 6.11 -3.47
C ILE A 126 -15.44 7.55 -3.90
N ARG A 127 -15.42 7.81 -5.21
CA ARG A 127 -15.25 9.16 -5.75
C ARG A 127 -16.38 10.08 -5.28
N ASP A 128 -17.63 9.62 -5.33
CA ASP A 128 -18.78 10.40 -4.86
C ASP A 128 -18.78 10.57 -3.34
N SER A 129 -18.27 9.58 -2.60
CA SER A 129 -18.04 9.67 -1.16
C SER A 129 -16.99 10.74 -0.82
N ILE A 130 -15.85 10.75 -1.53
CA ILE A 130 -14.82 11.79 -1.37
C ILE A 130 -15.40 13.17 -1.72
N ARG A 131 -16.19 13.28 -2.80
CA ARG A 131 -16.83 14.55 -3.19
C ARG A 131 -17.78 15.06 -2.11
N THR A 132 -18.53 14.17 -1.49
CA THR A 132 -19.47 14.51 -0.42
C THR A 132 -18.75 15.00 0.83
N VAL A 133 -17.70 14.30 1.25
CA VAL A 133 -17.00 14.60 2.52
C VAL A 133 -15.98 15.74 2.35
N PHE A 134 -15.35 15.87 1.19
CA PHE A 134 -14.28 16.84 0.91
C PHE A 134 -14.48 17.57 -0.44
N PRO A 135 -15.58 18.32 -0.65
CA PRO A 135 -15.91 18.91 -1.94
C PRO A 135 -14.82 19.85 -2.48
N GLU A 136 -14.19 20.64 -1.62
CA GLU A 136 -13.14 21.60 -2.01
C GLU A 136 -11.80 20.93 -2.40
N ASN A 137 -11.58 19.68 -1.98
CA ASN A 137 -10.34 18.93 -2.22
C ASN A 137 -10.56 17.68 -3.09
N PHE A 138 -11.76 17.55 -3.65
CA PHE A 138 -12.22 16.36 -4.35
C PHE A 138 -11.24 15.88 -5.44
N GLU A 139 -10.83 16.78 -6.34
CA GLU A 139 -9.92 16.46 -7.45
C GLU A 139 -8.53 16.01 -6.95
N ALA A 140 -7.96 16.73 -6.00
CA ALA A 140 -6.64 16.41 -5.45
C ALA A 140 -6.65 15.06 -4.70
N LEU A 141 -7.70 14.78 -3.94
CA LEU A 141 -7.82 13.52 -3.19
C LEU A 141 -8.10 12.34 -4.12
N THR A 142 -8.90 12.54 -5.17
CA THR A 142 -9.19 11.50 -6.15
C THR A 142 -7.96 11.19 -7.00
N THR A 143 -7.15 12.19 -7.34
CA THR A 143 -5.85 12.00 -7.99
C THR A 143 -4.93 11.10 -7.17
N GLU A 144 -4.84 11.31 -5.86
CA GLU A 144 -4.04 10.44 -4.97
C GLU A 144 -4.65 9.04 -4.81
N LEU A 145 -5.98 8.91 -4.82
CA LEU A 145 -6.66 7.60 -4.88
C LEU A 145 -6.28 6.83 -6.15
N VAL A 146 -6.22 7.50 -7.30
CA VAL A 146 -5.81 6.89 -8.58
C VAL A 146 -4.36 6.42 -8.53
N LYS A 147 -3.44 7.21 -7.96
CA LYS A 147 -2.06 6.78 -7.72
C LYS A 147 -1.98 5.52 -6.87
N MET A 148 -2.80 5.42 -5.82
CA MET A 148 -2.90 4.21 -4.99
C MET A 148 -3.40 3.01 -5.80
N ILE A 149 -4.45 3.17 -6.59
CA ILE A 149 -5.03 2.10 -7.43
C ILE A 149 -4.00 1.60 -8.45
N ALA A 150 -3.31 2.51 -9.14
CA ALA A 150 -2.25 2.18 -10.10
C ALA A 150 -1.08 1.43 -9.41
N PHE A 151 -0.62 1.92 -8.26
CA PHE A 151 0.41 1.26 -7.47
C PHE A 151 0.01 -0.15 -7.03
N ASP A 152 -1.19 -0.30 -6.42
CA ASP A 152 -1.70 -1.58 -5.97
C ASP A 152 -1.86 -2.57 -7.13
N ALA A 153 -2.23 -2.08 -8.31
CA ALA A 153 -2.29 -2.90 -9.52
C ALA A 153 -0.90 -3.38 -9.98
N LEU A 154 0.13 -2.53 -9.93
CA LEU A 154 1.51 -2.88 -10.33
C LEU A 154 2.13 -3.94 -9.42
N VAL A 155 1.87 -3.89 -8.11
CA VAL A 155 2.38 -4.87 -7.14
C VAL A 155 1.43 -6.05 -6.88
N GLY A 156 0.20 -5.98 -7.40
CA GLY A 156 -0.83 -7.00 -7.23
C GLY A 156 -1.34 -7.11 -5.78
N ASN A 157 -1.60 -5.98 -5.14
CA ASN A 157 -2.11 -5.93 -3.77
C ASN A 157 -3.59 -6.30 -3.70
N ASN A 158 -3.87 -7.52 -3.23
CA ASN A 158 -5.21 -8.11 -3.25
C ASN A 158 -6.14 -7.66 -2.11
N ASP A 159 -5.65 -6.87 -1.17
CA ASP A 159 -6.31 -6.68 0.11
C ASP A 159 -6.00 -5.31 0.74
N ARG A 160 -6.06 -4.25 -0.08
CA ARG A 160 -6.11 -2.87 0.39
C ARG A 160 -7.41 -2.65 1.17
N HIS A 161 -7.37 -2.87 2.48
CA HIS A 161 -8.52 -2.65 3.37
C HIS A 161 -8.92 -1.16 3.37
N PHE A 162 -10.20 -0.87 3.60
CA PHE A 162 -10.71 0.50 3.72
C PHE A 162 -10.24 1.24 5.00
N TYR A 163 -9.55 0.54 5.90
CA TYR A 163 -8.82 1.13 7.03
C TYR A 163 -7.32 1.31 6.73
N ASN A 164 -6.85 0.84 5.56
CA ASN A 164 -5.45 0.89 5.12
C ASN A 164 -5.17 2.01 4.10
N TRP A 165 -6.09 2.96 4.00
CA TRP A 165 -5.96 4.25 3.33
C TRP A 165 -6.94 5.24 3.94
N GLY A 166 -6.77 6.52 3.65
CA GLY A 166 -7.65 7.56 4.17
C GLY A 166 -7.12 8.96 3.91
N VAL A 167 -7.78 9.94 4.50
CA VAL A 167 -7.45 11.36 4.39
C VAL A 167 -7.02 11.89 5.76
N ILE A 168 -5.91 12.60 5.79
CA ILE A 168 -5.45 13.34 6.97
C ILE A 168 -6.19 14.67 6.99
N GLY A 169 -7.03 14.85 7.99
CA GLY A 169 -7.73 16.11 8.29
C GLY A 169 -7.27 16.70 9.63
N THR A 170 -7.76 17.88 9.98
CA THR A 170 -7.45 18.53 11.27
C THR A 170 -8.60 18.47 12.25
N MET A 171 -8.29 18.29 13.54
CA MET A 171 -9.27 18.23 14.65
C MET A 171 -9.84 19.59 15.04
N LYS A 172 -9.15 20.68 14.68
CA LYS A 172 -9.56 22.07 14.95
C LYS A 172 -9.87 22.77 13.62
N LYS A 173 -10.57 23.91 13.68
CA LYS A 173 -10.66 24.86 12.56
C LYS A 173 -9.25 25.36 12.23
N SER A 174 -8.54 24.62 11.39
CA SER A 174 -7.22 24.94 10.89
C SER A 174 -7.33 25.32 9.42
N LYS A 175 -6.38 26.12 8.94
CA LYS A 175 -6.27 26.44 7.50
C LYS A 175 -5.63 25.31 6.69
N LYS A 176 -5.20 24.21 7.33
CA LYS A 176 -4.53 23.11 6.63
C LYS A 176 -5.56 22.31 5.87
N LEU A 177 -5.39 22.25 4.55
CA LEU A 177 -6.25 21.47 3.68
C LEU A 177 -6.11 19.97 3.96
N PRO A 178 -7.21 19.19 3.89
CA PRO A 178 -7.16 17.74 3.91
C PRO A 178 -6.18 17.21 2.85
N THR A 179 -5.40 16.19 3.22
CA THR A 179 -4.46 15.55 2.29
C THR A 179 -4.59 14.05 2.34
N PHE A 180 -4.41 13.37 1.22
CA PHE A 180 -4.39 11.90 1.21
C PHE A 180 -3.24 11.41 2.10
N ALA A 181 -3.53 10.41 2.93
CA ALA A 181 -2.55 9.82 3.82
C ALA A 181 -1.45 9.12 2.99
N PRO A 182 -0.19 9.10 3.45
CA PRO A 182 0.81 8.25 2.82
C PRO A 182 0.32 6.80 2.72
N LEU A 183 0.66 6.07 1.67
CA LEU A 183 0.31 4.65 1.58
C LEU A 183 1.06 3.87 2.66
N TYR A 184 0.31 3.25 3.55
CA TYR A 184 0.80 2.38 4.62
C TYR A 184 0.21 0.97 4.46
N ASP A 185 0.76 -0.02 5.17
CA ASP A 185 0.22 -1.39 5.21
C ASP A 185 -0.06 -2.02 3.82
N SER A 186 0.96 -2.06 2.97
CA SER A 186 0.85 -2.48 1.56
C SER A 186 1.32 -3.92 1.31
N ALA A 187 1.33 -4.78 2.32
CA ALA A 187 2.05 -6.07 2.28
C ALA A 187 1.45 -7.14 1.37
N ARG A 188 0.22 -6.99 0.87
CA ARG A 188 -0.63 -8.10 0.39
C ARG A 188 -0.47 -8.43 -1.11
N GLY A 189 0.77 -8.36 -1.62
CA GLY A 189 1.15 -8.67 -3.00
C GLY A 189 2.40 -9.58 -3.08
N LEU A 190 2.90 -9.83 -4.29
CA LEU A 190 4.22 -10.46 -4.55
C LEU A 190 4.52 -11.72 -3.72
N PHE A 191 3.54 -12.62 -3.61
CA PHE A 191 3.65 -13.89 -2.87
C PHE A 191 4.01 -13.75 -1.38
N TRP A 192 3.56 -12.67 -0.74
CA TRP A 192 3.81 -12.37 0.68
C TRP A 192 3.51 -13.54 1.64
N ASN A 193 2.51 -14.37 1.31
CA ASN A 193 2.06 -15.49 2.12
C ASN A 193 2.51 -16.87 1.61
N TYR A 194 3.43 -16.93 0.64
CA TYR A 194 3.95 -18.20 0.12
C TYR A 194 5.27 -18.54 0.79
N SER A 195 5.36 -19.77 1.28
CA SER A 195 6.65 -20.37 1.65
C SER A 195 7.51 -20.64 0.41
N ASP A 196 8.81 -20.79 0.61
CA ASP A 196 9.75 -21.16 -0.45
C ASP A 196 9.38 -22.49 -1.12
N GLU A 197 8.81 -23.44 -0.39
CA GLU A 197 8.33 -24.70 -0.95
C GLU A 197 7.08 -24.49 -1.83
N ASN A 198 6.16 -23.62 -1.42
CA ASN A 198 5.02 -23.26 -2.27
C ASN A 198 5.48 -22.65 -3.59
N LEU A 199 6.52 -21.81 -3.57
CA LEU A 199 7.06 -21.17 -4.77
C LEU A 199 7.77 -22.15 -5.71
N LYS A 200 8.54 -23.10 -5.17
CA LYS A 200 9.14 -24.18 -5.97
C LYS A 200 8.06 -25.01 -6.66
N ASN A 201 6.99 -25.34 -5.95
CA ASN A 201 5.87 -26.10 -6.52
C ASN A 201 5.08 -25.29 -7.54
N LEU A 202 4.92 -23.98 -7.34
CA LEU A 202 4.33 -23.09 -8.34
C LEU A 202 5.14 -23.07 -9.64
N LEU A 203 6.47 -22.99 -9.56
CA LEU A 203 7.33 -23.08 -10.75
C LEU A 203 7.21 -24.43 -11.47
N LYS A 204 7.18 -25.54 -10.73
CA LYS A 204 6.96 -26.88 -11.32
C LYS A 204 5.60 -27.02 -11.99
N ALA A 205 4.57 -26.36 -11.45
CA ALA A 205 3.23 -26.37 -12.03
C ALA A 205 3.14 -25.57 -13.35
N GLY A 206 4.17 -24.80 -13.69
CA GLY A 206 4.34 -24.16 -14.99
C GLY A 206 3.71 -22.77 -15.10
N GLN A 207 4.04 -22.09 -16.20
CA GLN A 207 3.74 -20.68 -16.44
C GLN A 207 2.23 -20.35 -16.37
N LYS A 208 1.35 -21.27 -16.77
CA LYS A 208 -0.11 -21.07 -16.72
C LYS A 208 -0.60 -20.74 -15.30
N LYS A 209 -0.03 -21.35 -14.26
CA LYS A 209 -0.42 -21.06 -12.87
C LYS A 209 0.08 -19.68 -12.41
N VAL A 210 1.26 -19.27 -12.85
CA VAL A 210 1.81 -17.93 -12.58
C VAL A 210 0.95 -16.86 -13.24
N LEU A 211 0.59 -17.04 -14.52
CA LEU A 211 -0.31 -16.14 -15.23
C LEU A 211 -1.68 -16.06 -14.56
N SER A 212 -2.24 -17.19 -14.12
CA SER A 212 -3.49 -17.20 -13.36
C SER A 212 -3.39 -16.45 -12.03
N TYR A 213 -2.27 -16.54 -11.30
CA TYR A 213 -2.03 -15.73 -10.10
C TYR A 213 -2.05 -14.23 -10.42
N ILE A 214 -1.44 -13.84 -11.54
CA ILE A 214 -1.38 -12.45 -12.01
C ILE A 214 -2.78 -11.97 -12.41
N GLU A 215 -3.51 -12.72 -13.22
CA GLU A 215 -4.79 -12.31 -13.82
C GLU A 215 -5.95 -12.30 -12.84
N ASN A 216 -5.94 -13.21 -11.85
CA ASN A 216 -7.00 -13.30 -10.86
C ASN A 216 -6.79 -12.36 -9.65
N ALA A 217 -5.66 -11.67 -9.59
CA ALA A 217 -5.40 -10.70 -8.54
C ALA A 217 -6.41 -9.55 -8.62
N SER A 218 -7.11 -9.31 -7.52
CA SER A 218 -8.30 -8.46 -7.49
C SER A 218 -8.29 -7.53 -6.26
N PRO A 219 -8.53 -6.21 -6.43
CA PRO A 219 -8.58 -5.25 -5.34
C PRO A 219 -9.83 -5.41 -4.46
N ARG A 220 -9.97 -4.61 -3.39
CA ARG A 220 -11.25 -4.49 -2.66
C ARG A 220 -12.21 -3.47 -3.28
N ILE A 221 -11.67 -2.51 -4.03
CA ILE A 221 -12.44 -1.57 -4.85
C ILE A 221 -12.82 -2.27 -6.16
N SER A 222 -14.03 -2.06 -6.67
CA SER A 222 -14.52 -2.59 -7.95
C SER A 222 -15.02 -1.46 -8.86
N ILE A 223 -15.77 -1.80 -9.90
CA ILE A 223 -16.38 -0.86 -10.85
C ILE A 223 -17.90 -1.05 -10.77
N GLU A 224 -18.67 0.01 -10.99
CA GLU A 224 -20.12 -0.08 -11.14
C GLU A 224 -20.44 -1.10 -12.27
N ASP A 225 -21.41 -1.99 -12.02
CA ASP A 225 -21.76 -3.14 -12.89
C ASP A 225 -20.69 -4.22 -13.11
N ASN A 226 -19.48 -4.11 -12.55
CA ASN A 226 -18.47 -5.18 -12.55
C ASN A 226 -17.80 -5.37 -11.18
N SER A 227 -18.54 -5.97 -10.25
CA SER A 227 -18.02 -6.37 -8.93
C SER A 227 -16.91 -7.41 -8.99
N LYS A 228 -16.62 -8.00 -10.16
CA LYS A 228 -15.54 -8.97 -10.40
C LYS A 228 -14.29 -8.37 -11.06
N ALA A 229 -14.30 -7.08 -11.36
CA ALA A 229 -13.17 -6.36 -11.94
C ALA A 229 -11.84 -6.65 -11.21
N ASN A 230 -10.87 -7.19 -11.93
CA ASN A 230 -9.51 -7.40 -11.44
C ASN A 230 -8.74 -6.06 -11.46
N HIS A 231 -7.47 -6.09 -11.06
CA HIS A 231 -6.64 -4.88 -11.07
C HIS A 231 -6.50 -4.23 -12.45
N PHE A 232 -6.41 -5.04 -13.50
CA PHE A 232 -6.20 -4.53 -14.86
C PHE A 232 -7.47 -3.84 -15.37
N GLU A 233 -8.63 -4.47 -15.19
CA GLU A 233 -9.93 -3.90 -15.56
C GLU A 233 -10.22 -2.60 -14.80
N LEU A 234 -9.91 -2.55 -13.49
CA LEU A 234 -10.09 -1.34 -12.69
C LEU A 234 -9.18 -0.20 -13.15
N VAL A 235 -7.89 -0.47 -13.41
CA VAL A 235 -6.95 0.55 -13.85
C VAL A 235 -7.29 1.08 -15.24
N ASP A 236 -7.64 0.19 -16.18
CA ASP A 236 -8.09 0.58 -17.52
C ASP A 236 -9.35 1.43 -17.45
N PHE A 237 -10.35 1.02 -16.66
CA PHE A 237 -11.55 1.81 -16.43
C PHE A 237 -11.23 3.20 -15.89
N VAL A 238 -10.44 3.30 -14.82
CA VAL A 238 -10.04 4.56 -14.20
C VAL A 238 -9.28 5.47 -15.17
N GLY A 239 -8.34 4.92 -15.94
CA GLY A 239 -7.58 5.68 -16.94
C GLY A 239 -8.48 6.27 -18.02
N ARG A 240 -9.48 5.52 -18.48
CA ARG A 240 -10.43 5.99 -19.51
C ARG A 240 -11.38 7.10 -19.05
N LEU A 241 -11.52 7.35 -17.74
CA LEU A 241 -12.40 8.37 -17.21
C LEU A 241 -11.84 9.80 -17.30
N ASN A 242 -10.52 9.98 -17.23
CA ASN A 242 -9.89 11.29 -17.21
C ASN A 242 -8.46 11.20 -17.76
N HIS A 243 -8.08 12.13 -18.63
CA HIS A 243 -6.74 12.20 -19.21
C HIS A 243 -5.62 12.28 -18.16
N GLU A 244 -5.83 12.98 -17.05
CA GLU A 244 -4.85 13.04 -15.95
C GLU A 244 -4.65 11.66 -15.31
N TYR A 245 -5.73 10.89 -15.14
CA TYR A 245 -5.65 9.53 -14.57
C TYR A 245 -4.91 8.58 -15.50
N ASP A 246 -5.17 8.66 -16.80
CA ASP A 246 -4.43 7.93 -17.83
C ASP A 246 -2.92 8.26 -17.79
N GLN A 247 -2.56 9.54 -17.69
CA GLN A 247 -1.17 9.96 -17.57
C GLN A 247 -0.49 9.41 -16.31
N ILE A 248 -1.18 9.39 -15.16
CA ILE A 248 -0.67 8.80 -13.92
C ILE A 248 -0.37 7.31 -14.12
N VAL A 249 -1.33 6.56 -14.66
CA VAL A 249 -1.18 5.12 -14.92
C VAL A 249 -0.02 4.85 -15.87
N LYS A 250 0.08 5.58 -16.98
CA LYS A 250 1.14 5.44 -17.99
C LYS A 250 2.51 5.81 -17.44
N SER A 251 2.59 6.88 -16.64
CA SER A 251 3.85 7.30 -16.01
C SER A 251 4.35 6.23 -15.02
N MET A 252 3.49 5.76 -14.11
CA MET A 252 3.85 4.73 -13.13
C MET A 252 4.22 3.40 -13.78
N SER A 253 3.54 3.01 -14.86
CA SER A 253 3.80 1.75 -15.60
C SER A 253 4.84 1.87 -16.73
N SER A 254 5.51 3.02 -16.85
CA SER A 254 6.49 3.27 -17.89
C SER A 254 7.64 2.24 -17.88
N LEU A 255 8.26 2.02 -19.04
CA LEU A 255 9.40 1.12 -19.16
C LEU A 255 10.58 1.57 -18.29
N GLU A 256 10.78 2.88 -18.16
CA GLU A 256 11.80 3.44 -17.29
C GLU A 256 11.58 3.05 -15.82
N ASN A 257 10.35 3.20 -15.33
CA ASN A 257 9.98 2.82 -13.96
C ASN A 257 10.04 1.30 -13.75
N GLU A 258 9.65 0.51 -14.75
CA GLU A 258 9.83 -0.95 -14.73
C GLU A 258 11.30 -1.32 -14.50
N LEU A 259 12.22 -0.72 -15.26
CA LEU A 259 13.65 -0.97 -15.15
C LEU A 259 14.22 -0.52 -13.80
N LYS A 260 13.84 0.67 -13.32
CA LYS A 260 14.25 1.18 -11.99
C LYS A 260 13.82 0.24 -10.87
N VAL A 261 12.58 -0.26 -10.93
CA VAL A 261 12.08 -1.23 -9.94
C VAL A 261 12.86 -2.53 -10.00
N LEU A 262 13.11 -3.07 -11.20
CA LEU A 262 13.87 -4.32 -11.34
C LEU A 262 15.32 -4.19 -10.86
N GLU A 263 15.99 -3.08 -11.18
CA GLU A 263 17.34 -2.79 -10.70
C GLU A 263 17.38 -2.71 -9.16
N MET A 264 16.43 -2.00 -8.57
CA MET A 264 16.28 -1.90 -7.12
C MET A 264 16.07 -3.29 -6.49
N LEU A 265 15.18 -4.12 -7.06
CA LEU A 265 14.93 -5.48 -6.56
C LEU A 265 16.17 -6.36 -6.65
N GLU A 266 16.90 -6.31 -7.77
CA GLU A 266 18.12 -7.08 -8.00
C GLU A 266 19.22 -6.73 -6.99
N LYS A 267 19.35 -5.44 -6.66
CA LYS A 267 20.38 -4.94 -5.75
C LYS A 267 20.01 -5.09 -4.27
N GLU A 268 18.79 -4.72 -3.90
CA GLU A 268 18.38 -4.59 -2.50
C GLU A 268 17.73 -5.86 -1.94
N PHE A 269 17.04 -6.67 -2.75
CA PHE A 269 16.16 -7.74 -2.25
C PHE A 269 16.54 -9.15 -2.70
N PHE A 270 16.80 -9.33 -3.98
CA PHE A 270 17.08 -10.64 -4.55
C PHE A 270 18.29 -11.36 -3.91
N PRO A 271 19.33 -10.72 -3.37
CA PRO A 271 20.36 -11.44 -2.61
C PRO A 271 19.83 -12.22 -1.40
N MET A 272 18.70 -11.81 -0.82
CA MET A 272 18.09 -12.44 0.36
C MET A 272 17.11 -13.58 0.02
N PHE A 273 16.82 -13.81 -1.26
CA PHE A 273 15.80 -14.77 -1.68
C PHE A 273 16.37 -16.00 -2.38
N ILE A 274 15.62 -17.10 -2.36
CA ILE A 274 15.91 -18.25 -3.21
C ILE A 274 15.62 -17.92 -4.68
N GLN A 275 16.28 -18.64 -5.60
CA GLN A 275 16.11 -18.41 -7.04
C GLN A 275 14.64 -18.45 -7.49
N ALA A 276 13.86 -19.38 -6.94
CA ALA A 276 12.45 -19.51 -7.30
C ALA A 276 11.64 -18.23 -7.03
N ARG A 277 11.87 -17.61 -5.87
CA ARG A 277 11.19 -16.37 -5.46
C ARG A 277 11.62 -15.19 -6.33
N LYS A 278 12.93 -15.06 -6.62
CA LYS A 278 13.46 -14.02 -7.52
C LYS A 278 12.79 -14.09 -8.89
N SER A 279 12.82 -15.26 -9.52
CA SER A 279 12.26 -15.46 -10.86
C SER A 279 10.77 -15.14 -10.90
N LEU A 280 10.00 -15.64 -9.92
CA LEU A 280 8.55 -15.40 -9.87
C LEU A 280 8.20 -13.93 -9.61
N ILE A 281 8.89 -13.25 -8.68
CA ILE A 281 8.66 -11.83 -8.43
C ILE A 281 8.99 -11.01 -9.68
N LYS A 282 10.12 -11.29 -10.34
CA LYS A 282 10.52 -10.62 -11.58
C LYS A 282 9.47 -10.82 -12.67
N GLU A 283 9.00 -12.05 -12.89
CA GLU A 283 7.95 -12.35 -13.87
C GLU A 283 6.64 -11.63 -13.56
N VAL A 284 6.22 -11.59 -12.28
CA VAL A 284 5.01 -10.87 -11.86
C VAL A 284 5.14 -9.38 -12.15
N ILE A 285 6.24 -8.73 -11.72
CA ILE A 285 6.44 -7.29 -11.95
C ILE A 285 6.45 -6.97 -13.44
N GLN A 286 7.27 -7.65 -14.24
CA GLN A 286 7.37 -7.41 -15.68
C GLN A 286 6.03 -7.60 -16.39
N THR A 287 5.31 -8.68 -16.07
CA THR A 287 4.00 -8.96 -16.69
C THR A 287 2.98 -7.89 -16.32
N ARG A 288 2.96 -7.43 -15.07
CA ARG A 288 2.00 -6.41 -14.61
C ARG A 288 2.30 -5.04 -15.22
N PHE A 289 3.55 -4.60 -15.22
CA PHE A 289 3.97 -3.36 -15.89
C PHE A 289 3.61 -3.40 -17.37
N LYS A 290 3.97 -4.48 -18.08
CA LYS A 290 3.66 -4.64 -19.51
C LYS A 290 2.16 -4.59 -19.78
N LYS A 291 1.34 -5.29 -18.99
CA LYS A 291 -0.11 -5.30 -19.16
C LYS A 291 -0.71 -3.92 -18.87
N ILE A 292 -0.36 -3.29 -17.75
CA ILE A 292 -0.90 -1.98 -17.37
C ILE A 292 -0.50 -0.90 -18.37
N ARG A 293 0.74 -0.91 -18.87
CA ARG A 293 1.21 0.00 -19.93
C ARG A 293 0.48 -0.20 -21.27
N GLY A 294 -0.06 -1.40 -21.50
CA GLY A 294 -0.74 -1.76 -22.75
C GLY A 294 -2.24 -1.42 -22.77
N TYR A 295 -2.81 -1.02 -21.64
CA TYR A 295 -4.13 -0.39 -21.54
C TYR A 295 -3.94 1.13 -21.69
#